data_AF-A0JL38-F1
#
_entry.id   AF-A0JL38-F1
#
_cell.length_a   1.000
_cell.length_b   1.000
_cell.length_c   1.000
_cell.angle_alpha   90.00
_cell.angle_beta   90.00
_cell.angle_gamma   90.00
#
_symmetry.space_group_name_H-M   'P 1'
#
loop_
_entity.id
_entity.type
_entity.pdbx_description
1 polymer ?
#
loop_
_entity_poly.entity_id
_entity_poly.type
_entity_poly.pdbx_seq_one_letter_code
_entity_poly.pdbx_strand_id
1 'polypeptide(L)' 'MDSAEFRRRGKEMVDFVADYLEGIEGRQVYPDVEPGYLRPLIPTTAPEEPDMFEDIISDVEKIIMPG' A
#
# COMPACT_ATOMS: atom_id res chain seq x y z
N MET A 1 -14.65 4.44 -9.75
CA MET A 1 -14.62 2.97 -9.74
C MET A 1 -16.04 2.43 -9.88
N ASP A 2 -16.27 1.51 -10.81
CA ASP A 2 -17.54 0.81 -10.99
C ASP A 2 -17.52 -0.61 -10.38
N SER A 3 -18.62 -1.37 -10.51
CA SER A 3 -18.73 -2.70 -9.91
C SER A 3 -17.82 -3.76 -10.54
N ALA A 4 -17.48 -3.63 -11.83
CA ALA A 4 -16.58 -4.53 -12.52
C ALA A 4 -15.13 -4.27 -12.08
N GLU A 5 -14.77 -3.00 -11.97
CA GLU A 5 -13.47 -2.58 -11.50
C GLU A 5 -13.26 -2.90 -10.02
N PHE A 6 -14.28 -2.70 -9.18
CA PHE A 6 -14.23 -3.10 -7.77
C PHE A 6 -13.97 -4.61 -7.63
N ARG A 7 -14.63 -5.45 -8.44
CA ARG A 7 -14.39 -6.91 -8.42
C ARG A 7 -12.98 -7.27 -8.85
N ARG A 8 -12.42 -6.56 -9.84
CA ARG A 8 -11.03 -6.76 -10.28
C ARG A 8 -10.05 -6.37 -9.17
N ARG A 9 -10.13 -5.13 -8.68
CA ARG A 9 -9.24 -4.60 -7.64
C ARG A 9 -9.38 -5.34 -6.31
N GLY A 10 -10.58 -5.81 -5.99
CA GLY A 10 -10.82 -6.63 -4.81
C GLY A 10 -10.12 -7.99 -4.86
N LYS A 11 -10.01 -8.61 -6.04
CA LYS A 11 -9.21 -9.84 -6.20
C LYS A 11 -7.72 -9.55 -6.03
N GLU A 12 -7.23 -8.49 -6.67
CA GLU A 12 -5.84 -8.04 -6.52
C GLU A 12 -5.47 -7.79 -5.05
N MET A 13 -6.38 -7.20 -4.27
CA MET A 13 -6.18 -7.00 -2.83
C MET A 13 -6.15 -8.32 -2.04
N VAL A 14 -6.99 -9.30 -2.40
CA VAL A 14 -6.98 -10.61 -1.75
C VAL A 14 -5.66 -11.34 -2.03
N ASP A 15 -5.20 -11.31 -3.28
CA ASP A 15 -3.92 -11.90 -3.68
C ASP A 15 -2.76 -11.22 -2.92
N PHE A 16 -2.77 -9.88 -2.82
CA PHE A 16 -1.78 -9.13 -2.05
C PHE A 16 -1.72 -9.55 -0.56
N VAL A 17 -2.87 -9.74 0.09
CA VAL A 17 -2.91 -10.18 1.49
C VAL A 17 -2.39 -11.62 1.63
N ALA A 18 -2.71 -12.49 0.67
CA ALA A 18 -2.19 -13.86 0.65
C ALA A 18 -0.66 -13.86 0.53
N ASP A 19 -0.12 -13.12 -0.46
CA ASP A 19 1.32 -12.98 -0.68
C ASP A 19 2.04 -12.39 0.54
N TYR A 20 1.41 -11.42 1.22
CA TYR A 20 1.93 -10.86 2.46
C TYR A 20 2.06 -11.93 3.56
N LEU A 21 1.02 -12.74 3.76
CA LEU A 21 0.99 -13.79 4.77
C LEU A 21 1.97 -14.92 4.45
N GLU A 22 2.11 -15.29 3.19
CA GLU A 22 3.08 -16.31 2.75
C GLU A 22 4.52 -15.82 2.93
N GLY A 23 4.80 -14.55 2.63
CA GLY A 23 6.12 -13.94 2.74
C GLY A 23 6.47 -13.36 4.12
N ILE A 24 5.58 -13.50 5.12
CA ILE A 24 5.72 -12.78 6.40
C ILE A 24 6.98 -13.16 7.18
N GLU A 25 7.43 -14.40 7.07
CA GLU A 25 8.63 -14.90 7.76
C GLU A 25 9.93 -14.25 7.27
N GLY A 26 9.95 -13.77 6.02
CA GLY A 26 11.08 -13.06 5.44
C GLY A 26 11.13 -11.58 5.79
N ARG A 27 10.11 -11.05 6.49
CA ARG A 27 9.99 -9.63 6.81
C ARG A 27 10.54 -9.33 8.21
N GLN A 28 11.10 -8.13 8.36
CA GLN A 28 11.56 -7.66 9.65
C GLN A 28 10.36 -7.37 10.56
N VAL A 29 10.29 -8.03 11.72
CA VAL A 29 9.16 -7.88 12.66
C VAL A 29 9.12 -6.49 13.31
N TYR A 30 10.30 -5.92 13.59
CA TYR A 30 10.43 -4.59 14.17
C TYR A 30 10.93 -3.61 13.11
N PRO A 31 10.16 -2.60 12.70
CA PRO A 31 10.54 -1.71 11.61
C PRO A 31 11.74 -0.83 11.99
N ASP A 32 12.64 -0.58 11.03
CA ASP A 32 13.81 0.29 11.19
C ASP A 32 13.52 1.71 10.68
N VAL A 33 12.55 2.37 11.34
CA VAL A 33 12.06 3.71 10.95
C VAL A 33 12.04 4.67 12.12
N GLU A 34 12.23 5.96 11.83
CA GLU A 34 12.18 7.02 12.83
C GLU A 34 10.76 7.61 12.98
N PRO A 35 10.40 8.14 14.17
CA PRO A 35 9.15 8.88 14.35
C PRO A 35 9.00 10.00 13.32
N GLY A 36 7.91 9.95 12.55
CA GLY A 36 7.62 10.95 11.51
C GLY A 36 8.16 10.63 10.11
N TYR A 37 8.79 9.46 9.90
CA TYR A 37 9.32 9.04 8.58
C TYR A 37 8.28 9.09 7.45
N LEU A 38 7.00 8.88 7.77
CA LEU A 38 5.91 8.84 6.81
C LEU A 38 5.56 10.22 6.24
N ARG A 39 5.67 11.28 7.04
CA ARG A 39 5.24 12.64 6.66
C ARG A 39 5.94 13.20 5.41
N PRO A 40 7.26 13.07 5.23
CA PRO A 40 7.93 13.54 4.02
C PRO A 40 7.64 12.68 2.78
N LEU A 41 7.13 11.46 2.94
CA LEU A 41 6.84 10.54 1.83
C LEU A 41 5.44 10.72 1.23
N ILE A 42 4.56 11.45 1.92
CA ILE A 42 3.17 11.66 1.50
C ILE A 42 2.96 13.15 1.18
N PRO A 43 2.18 13.49 0.14
CA PRO A 43 1.80 14.86 -0.17
C PRO A 43 1.27 15.65 1.05
N THR A 44 1.49 16.97 1.04
CA THR A 44 1.05 17.83 2.13
C THR A 44 -0.45 18.10 2.11
N THR A 45 -1.07 17.96 0.95
CA THR A 45 -2.50 18.14 0.68
C THR A 45 -3.02 16.95 -0.11
N ALA A 46 -4.32 16.67 0.01
CA ALA A 46 -4.97 15.66 -0.81
C ALA A 46 -4.92 16.05 -2.30
N PRO A 47 -4.80 15.06 -3.21
CA PRO A 47 -4.83 15.33 -4.64
C PRO A 47 -6.21 15.84 -5.08
N GLU A 48 -6.22 16.78 -6.02
CA GLU A 48 -7.46 17.33 -6.60
C GLU A 48 -8.07 16.38 -7.63
N GLU A 49 -7.23 15.57 -8.27
CA GLU A 49 -7.61 14.55 -9.25
C GLU A 49 -7.46 13.15 -8.65
N PRO A 50 -8.24 12.17 -9.13
CA PRO A 50 -8.14 10.80 -8.64
C PRO A 50 -6.83 10.14 -9.08
N ASP A 51 -6.12 9.56 -8.12
CA ASP A 51 -4.95 8.72 -8.39
C ASP A 51 -5.36 7.37 -9.00
N MET A 52 -4.43 6.78 -9.76
CA MET A 52 -4.61 5.44 -10.28
C MET A 52 -4.49 4.42 -9.14
N PHE A 53 -5.35 3.41 -9.15
CA PHE A 53 -5.33 2.36 -8.12
C PHE A 53 -3.99 1.63 -8.03
N GLU A 54 -3.29 1.48 -9.16
CA GLU A 54 -1.95 0.88 -9.22
C GLU A 54 -0.90 1.70 -8.46
N ASP A 55 -0.98 3.03 -8.54
CA ASP A 55 -0.07 3.92 -7.81
C ASP A 55 -0.32 3.80 -6.30
N ILE A 56 -1.58 3.74 -5.88
CA ILE A 56 -1.97 3.55 -4.48
C ILE A 56 -1.42 2.23 -3.91
N ILE A 57 -1.55 1.11 -4.63
CA ILE A 57 -1.02 -0.18 -4.18
C ILE A 57 0.51 -0.15 -4.13
N SER A 58 1.15 0.49 -5.10
CA SER A 58 2.61 0.65 -5.09
C SER A 58 3.10 1.47 -3.89
N ASP A 59 2.35 2.50 -3.50
CA ASP A 59 2.66 3.31 -2.33
C ASP A 59 2.48 2.53 -1.03
N VAL A 60 1.48 1.64 -0.94
CA VAL A 60 1.35 0.74 0.22
C VAL A 60 2.62 -0.10 0.39
N GLU A 61 3.12 -0.71 -0.68
CA GLU A 61 4.33 -1.53 -0.63
C GLU A 61 5.59 -0.73 -0.26
N LYS A 62 5.74 0.48 -0.82
CA LYS A 62 6.97 1.28 -0.68
C LYS A 62 7.02 2.13 0.59
N ILE A 63 5.86 2.64 1.02
CA ILE A 63 5.77 3.69 2.04
C ILE A 63 5.19 3.12 3.35
N ILE A 64 4.22 2.20 3.27
CA ILE A 64 3.56 1.63 4.45
C ILE A 64 4.31 0.41 4.97
N MET A 65 4.69 -0.55 4.12
CA MET A 65 5.31 -1.81 4.57
C MET A 65 6.66 -1.70 5.30
N PRO A 66 7.51 -0.67 5.08
CA PRO A 66 8.75 -0.53 5.85
C PRO A 66 8.55 -0.11 7.32
N GLY A 67 7.38 0.42 7.68
CA GLY A 67 7.10 0.95 9.02
C GLY A 67 6.31 0.06 9.94
#